data_AF-A0A2U9IWI7-F1
#
_entry.id   AF-A0A2U9IWI7-F1
#
_cell.length_a   1.000
_cell.length_b   1.000
_cell.length_c   1.000
_cell.angle_alpha   90.00
_cell.angle_beta   90.00
_cell.angle_gamma   90.00
#
_symmetry.space_group_name_H-M   'P 1'
#
loop_
_entity.id
_entity.type
_entity.pdbx_description
1 polymer ?
#
loop_
_entity_poly.entity_id
_entity_poly.type
_entity_poly.pdbx_seq_one_letter_code
_entity_poly.pdbx_strand_id
1 'polypeptide(L)'
;MRKALSEVVASFISILVTLSLMGIFLAYNANYLLPSTNTIQSPSVHLISVLWTYGNCVYVENYGSTPVTVAYAIVGTSTTPAAVSVSTINNQPVPNNLLEPGQVYKLQIQIPGQAQVPVTFFTTDGTFFEVIL
;
A
#
# COMPACT_ATOMS: atom_id res chain seq x y z
N MET A 1 32.31 -63.12 14.29
CA MET A 1 31.59 -62.18 15.18
C MET A 1 31.93 -60.71 14.96
N ARG A 2 33.18 -60.31 14.71
CA ARG A 2 33.54 -58.87 14.50
C ARG A 2 32.94 -58.23 13.23
N LYS A 3 32.80 -58.97 12.13
CA LYS A 3 32.17 -58.48 10.89
C LYS A 3 30.68 -58.13 11.06
N ALA A 4 29.91 -59.04 11.66
CA ALA A 4 28.49 -58.82 11.93
C ALA A 4 28.25 -57.61 12.87
N LEU A 5 29.10 -57.43 13.88
CA LEU A 5 29.02 -56.25 14.76
C LEU A 5 29.33 -54.95 13.99
N SER A 6 30.32 -54.98 13.10
CA SER A 6 30.68 -53.84 12.26
C SER A 6 29.58 -53.48 11.25
N GLU A 7 28.87 -54.47 10.72
CA GLU A 7 27.75 -54.27 9.80
C GLU A 7 26.54 -53.64 10.50
N VAL A 8 26.22 -54.09 11.72
CA VAL A 8 25.15 -53.51 12.54
C VAL A 8 25.48 -52.07 12.94
N VAL A 9 26.73 -51.80 13.34
CA VAL A 9 27.16 -50.43 13.68
C VAL A 9 27.12 -49.52 12.45
N ALA A 10 27.56 -50.00 11.29
CA ALA A 10 27.51 -49.24 10.04
C ALA A 10 26.06 -48.93 9.62
N SER A 11 25.14 -49.88 9.73
CA SER A 11 23.73 -49.65 9.39
C SER A 11 23.08 -48.64 10.34
N PHE A 12 23.40 -48.72 11.64
CA PHE A 12 22.89 -47.77 12.63
C PHE A 12 23.39 -46.34 12.35
N ILE A 13 24.68 -46.18 12.06
CA ILE A 13 25.25 -44.87 11.69
C ILE A 13 24.60 -44.34 10.40
N SER A 14 24.41 -45.21 9.39
CA SER A 14 23.76 -44.82 8.13
C SER A 14 22.33 -44.32 8.34
N ILE A 15 21.54 -44.98 9.21
CA ILE A 15 20.18 -44.57 9.54
C ILE A 15 20.20 -43.21 10.25
N LEU A 16 21.11 -43.03 11.21
CA LEU A 16 21.22 -41.81 12.00
C LEU A 16 21.56 -40.61 11.10
N VAL A 17 22.53 -40.76 10.20
CA VAL A 17 22.90 -39.74 9.21
C VAL A 17 21.74 -39.43 8.27
N THR A 18 21.03 -40.44 7.79
CA THR A 18 19.89 -40.27 6.87
C THR A 18 18.76 -39.48 7.54
N LEU A 19 18.40 -39.83 8.78
CA LEU A 19 17.36 -39.12 9.54
C LEU A 19 17.77 -37.67 9.83
N SER A 20 19.04 -37.42 10.18
CA SER A 20 19.54 -36.07 10.39
C SER A 20 19.48 -35.21 9.13
N LEU A 21 19.93 -35.75 7.99
CA LEU A 21 19.86 -35.05 6.70
C LEU A 21 18.41 -34.76 6.27
N MET A 22 17.51 -35.71 6.49
CA MET A 22 16.09 -35.52 6.20
C MET A 22 15.46 -34.44 7.10
N GLY A 23 15.79 -34.42 8.39
CA GLY A 23 15.33 -33.37 9.31
C GLY A 23 15.82 -31.97 8.91
N ILE A 24 17.10 -31.85 8.54
CA ILE A 24 17.69 -30.59 8.06
C ILE A 24 17.03 -30.14 6.75
N PHE A 25 16.81 -31.07 5.82
CA PHE A 25 16.12 -30.77 4.56
C PHE A 25 14.70 -30.26 4.80
N LEU A 26 13.93 -30.91 5.67
CA LEU A 26 12.56 -30.48 6.00
C LEU A 26 12.54 -29.13 6.71
N ALA A 27 13.49 -28.86 7.63
CA ALA A 27 13.59 -27.58 8.32
C ALA A 27 13.97 -26.44 7.37
N TYR A 28 14.94 -26.65 6.48
CA TYR A 28 15.36 -25.66 5.48
C TYR A 28 14.24 -25.35 4.48
N ASN A 29 13.45 -26.37 4.10
CA ASN A 29 12.37 -26.22 3.14
C ASN A 29 10.99 -26.03 3.78
N ALA A 30 10.91 -25.80 5.10
CA ALA A 30 9.64 -25.70 5.82
C ALA A 30 8.73 -24.62 5.24
N ASN A 31 9.31 -23.49 4.79
CA ASN A 31 8.57 -22.39 4.15
C ASN A 31 7.98 -22.74 2.77
N TYR A 32 8.48 -23.79 2.11
CA TYR A 32 7.96 -24.29 0.83
C TYR A 32 6.97 -25.45 1.02
N LEU A 33 7.11 -26.21 2.11
CA LEU A 33 6.31 -27.41 2.40
C LEU A 33 5.07 -27.11 3.23
N LEU A 34 5.18 -26.15 4.15
CA LEU A 34 4.04 -25.62 4.85
C LEU A 34 3.41 -24.58 3.93
N PRO A 35 2.09 -24.60 3.73
CA PRO A 35 1.42 -23.43 3.18
C PRO A 35 1.75 -22.31 4.15
N SER A 36 2.66 -21.41 3.75
CA SER A 36 2.70 -20.09 4.35
C SER A 36 1.26 -19.63 4.36
N THR A 37 0.80 -19.09 5.48
CA THR A 37 -0.32 -18.17 5.42
C THR A 37 0.18 -17.03 4.54
N ASN A 38 0.09 -17.22 3.23
CA ASN A 38 0.07 -16.18 2.25
C ASN A 38 -1.19 -15.43 2.63
N THR A 39 -1.07 -14.53 3.61
CA THR A 39 -1.81 -13.28 3.54
C THR A 39 -1.43 -12.79 2.15
N ILE A 40 -2.29 -13.07 1.18
CA ILE A 40 -2.23 -12.42 -0.11
C ILE A 40 -2.26 -10.96 0.28
N GLN A 41 -1.10 -10.32 0.25
CA GLN A 41 -1.01 -8.89 0.41
C GLN A 41 -1.67 -8.39 -0.87
N SER A 42 -2.99 -8.20 -0.80
CA SER A 42 -3.74 -7.57 -1.87
C SER A 42 -2.95 -6.31 -2.20
N PRO A 43 -2.50 -6.13 -3.44
CA PRO A 43 -1.75 -4.93 -3.80
C PRO A 43 -2.56 -3.74 -3.31
N SER A 44 -1.96 -2.88 -2.48
CA SER A 44 -2.60 -1.66 -2.04
C SER A 44 -2.82 -0.80 -3.28
N VAL A 45 -4.04 -0.82 -3.81
CA VAL A 45 -4.39 -0.02 -4.98
C VAL A 45 -4.84 1.33 -4.45
N HIS A 46 -4.03 2.37 -4.66
CA HIS A 46 -4.44 3.73 -4.37
C HIS A 46 -5.34 4.21 -5.51
N LEU A 47 -6.64 4.22 -5.24
CA LEU A 47 -7.67 4.61 -6.18
C LEU A 47 -8.39 5.83 -5.62
N ILE A 48 -7.89 7.02 -5.93
CA ILE A 48 -8.66 8.24 -5.72
C ILE A 48 -9.54 8.45 -6.95
N SER A 49 -10.84 8.59 -6.72
CA SER A 49 -11.80 8.95 -7.77
C SER A 49 -12.32 10.36 -7.51
N VAL A 50 -12.41 11.15 -8.57
CA VAL A 50 -13.04 12.47 -8.54
C VAL A 50 -14.53 12.29 -8.84
N LEU A 51 -15.37 12.70 -7.88
CA LEU A 51 -16.82 12.58 -7.99
C LEU A 51 -17.41 13.80 -8.69
N TRP A 52 -17.07 15.00 -8.22
CA TRP A 52 -17.47 16.27 -8.83
C TRP A 52 -16.59 17.43 -8.35
N THR A 53 -16.70 18.56 -9.03
CA THR A 53 -16.04 19.82 -8.68
C THR A 53 -17.07 20.93 -8.51
N TYR A 54 -16.83 21.86 -7.58
CA TYR A 54 -17.68 23.03 -7.38
C TYR A 54 -16.89 24.20 -6.80
N GLY A 55 -16.82 25.32 -7.53
CA GLY A 55 -15.94 26.43 -7.20
C GLY A 55 -14.50 25.95 -7.05
N ASN A 56 -13.83 26.33 -5.97
CA ASN A 56 -12.44 25.92 -5.73
C ASN A 56 -12.34 24.60 -4.92
N CYS A 57 -13.38 23.75 -4.99
CA CYS A 57 -13.46 22.50 -4.26
C CYS A 57 -13.56 21.30 -5.20
N VAL A 58 -12.86 20.23 -4.84
CA VAL A 58 -12.93 18.90 -5.46
C VAL A 58 -13.50 17.92 -4.46
N TYR A 59 -14.46 17.12 -4.89
CA TYR A 59 -15.04 16.07 -4.07
C TYR A 59 -14.49 14.74 -4.56
N VAL A 60 -13.82 14.03 -3.66
CA VAL A 60 -13.11 12.80 -3.99
C VAL A 60 -13.47 11.70 -3.01
N GLU A 61 -13.31 10.46 -3.46
CA GLU A 61 -13.41 9.28 -2.62
C GLU A 61 -12.18 8.40 -2.82
N ASN A 62 -11.65 7.89 -1.71
CA ASN A 62 -10.62 6.85 -1.75
C ASN A 62 -11.31 5.49 -1.86
N TYR A 63 -11.33 4.92 -3.07
CA TYR A 63 -11.82 3.57 -3.36
C TYR A 63 -10.75 2.48 -3.14
N GLY A 64 -9.56 2.87 -2.68
CA GLY A 64 -8.48 1.94 -2.34
C GLY A 64 -8.74 1.16 -1.06
N SER A 65 -7.82 0.25 -0.73
CA SER A 65 -7.85 -0.50 0.53
C SER A 65 -6.99 0.12 1.63
N THR A 66 -6.28 1.21 1.32
CA THR A 66 -5.32 1.87 2.22
C THR A 66 -5.57 3.38 2.26
N PRO A 67 -5.34 4.04 3.41
CA PRO A 67 -5.45 5.50 3.51
C PRO A 67 -4.45 6.21 2.60
N VAL A 68 -4.85 7.37 2.06
CA VAL A 68 -3.99 8.20 1.20
C VAL A 68 -3.92 9.62 1.75
N THR A 69 -2.73 10.21 1.82
CA THR A 69 -2.55 11.59 2.26
C THR A 69 -2.31 12.54 1.09
N VAL A 70 -3.11 13.60 1.01
CA VAL A 70 -2.91 14.68 0.03
C VAL A 70 -1.86 15.66 0.54
N ALA A 71 -0.77 15.81 -0.21
CA ALA A 71 0.38 16.63 0.19
C ALA A 71 0.21 18.10 -0.24
N TYR A 72 0.04 18.33 -1.54
CA TYR A 72 -0.09 19.66 -2.13
C TYR A 72 -0.77 19.57 -3.50
N ALA A 73 -1.04 20.72 -4.12
CA ALA A 73 -1.48 20.77 -5.50
C ALA A 73 -0.74 21.86 -6.29
N ILE A 74 -0.75 21.71 -7.60
CA ILE A 74 -0.20 22.65 -8.57
C ILE A 74 -1.37 23.22 -9.37
N VAL A 75 -1.44 24.55 -9.45
CA VAL A 75 -2.52 25.27 -10.14
C VAL A 75 -1.99 25.80 -11.48
N GLY A 76 -2.54 25.32 -12.58
CA GLY A 76 -2.16 25.71 -13.93
C GLY A 76 -0.70 25.41 -14.21
N THR A 77 0.00 26.39 -14.79
CA THR A 77 1.44 26.32 -15.06
C THR A 77 2.29 26.84 -13.90
N SER A 78 1.71 27.03 -12.71
CA SER A 78 2.46 27.48 -11.53
C SER A 78 3.55 26.47 -11.18
N THR A 79 4.75 26.95 -10.86
CA THR A 79 5.82 26.10 -10.31
C THR A 79 5.79 26.03 -8.78
N THR A 80 4.88 26.77 -8.15
CA THR A 80 4.79 26.89 -6.69
C THR A 80 3.68 25.98 -6.16
N PRO A 81 3.99 25.05 -5.23
CA PRO A 81 3.00 24.23 -4.54
C PRO A 81 1.99 25.09 -3.77
N ALA A 82 0.72 24.82 -3.99
CA ALA A 82 -0.39 25.39 -3.24
C ALA A 82 -0.82 24.41 -2.14
N ALA A 83 -1.09 24.96 -0.94
CA ALA A 83 -1.59 24.18 0.18
C ALA A 83 -3.03 23.70 -0.12
N VAL A 84 -3.31 22.45 0.25
CA VAL A 84 -4.63 21.84 0.14
C VAL A 84 -5.20 21.66 1.54
N SER A 85 -6.44 22.09 1.72
CA SER A 85 -7.21 21.82 2.93
C SER A 85 -8.21 20.70 2.66
N VAL A 86 -8.16 19.63 3.46
CA VAL A 86 -9.11 18.53 3.37
C VAL A 86 -10.14 18.64 4.48
N SER A 87 -11.41 18.47 4.13
CA SER A 87 -12.50 18.34 5.09
C SER A 87 -13.43 17.19 4.70
N THR A 88 -14.22 16.70 5.65
CA THR A 88 -15.38 15.86 5.32
C THR A 88 -16.43 16.68 4.56
N ILE A 89 -17.44 16.00 3.99
CA ILE A 89 -18.58 16.67 3.36
C ILE A 89 -19.35 17.60 4.32
N ASN A 90 -19.29 17.35 5.62
CA ASN A 90 -19.88 18.18 6.68
C ASN A 90 -18.95 19.33 7.13
N ASN A 91 -17.95 19.67 6.31
CA ASN A 91 -16.96 20.73 6.56
C ASN A 91 -16.14 20.56 7.85
N GLN A 92 -16.00 19.33 8.36
CA GLN A 92 -15.08 19.07 9.48
C GLN A 92 -13.66 18.90 8.93
N PRO A 93 -12.67 19.68 9.39
CA PRO A 93 -11.28 19.54 8.96
C PRO A 93 -10.77 18.12 9.22
N VAL A 94 -10.04 17.57 8.26
CA VAL A 94 -9.43 16.25 8.38
C VAL A 94 -7.96 16.43 8.76
N PRO A 95 -7.52 15.89 9.91
CA PRO A 95 -6.14 16.01 10.33
C PRO A 95 -5.21 15.32 9.33
N ASN A 96 -4.06 15.95 9.07
CA ASN A 96 -3.03 15.44 8.16
C ASN A 96 -3.52 15.14 6.73
N ASN A 97 -4.66 15.70 6.30
CA ASN A 97 -5.21 15.48 4.96
C ASN A 97 -5.34 13.99 4.57
N LEU A 98 -5.63 13.13 5.57
CA LEU A 98 -5.70 11.67 5.40
C LEU A 98 -7.08 11.24 4.90
N LEU A 99 -7.12 10.61 3.73
CA LEU A 99 -8.32 10.09 3.09
C LEU A 99 -8.49 8.61 3.41
N GLU A 100 -9.38 8.29 4.34
CA GLU A 100 -9.73 6.90 4.65
C GLU A 100 -10.54 6.26 3.50
N PRO A 101 -10.37 4.95 3.25
CA PRO A 101 -11.19 4.22 2.30
C PRO A 101 -12.71 4.36 2.51
N GLY A 102 -13.46 4.49 1.42
CA GLY A 102 -14.92 4.46 1.40
C GLY A 102 -15.61 5.70 1.99
N GLN A 103 -14.89 6.82 2.08
CA GLN A 103 -15.42 8.09 2.56
C GLN A 103 -15.24 9.18 1.49
N VAL A 104 -16.22 10.09 1.42
CA VAL A 104 -16.16 11.25 0.52
C VAL A 104 -15.58 12.45 1.25
N TYR A 105 -14.57 13.07 0.63
CA TYR A 105 -13.86 14.21 1.15
C TYR A 105 -13.94 15.40 0.20
N LYS A 106 -13.86 16.60 0.78
CA LYS A 106 -13.77 17.87 0.08
C LYS A 106 -12.33 18.37 0.18
N LEU A 107 -11.67 18.50 -0.96
CA LEU A 107 -10.36 19.12 -1.10
C LEU A 107 -10.57 20.56 -1.55
N GLN A 108 -10.07 21.51 -0.78
CA GLN A 108 -10.16 22.93 -1.07
C GLN A 108 -8.78 23.51 -1.33
N ILE A 109 -8.68 24.32 -2.37
CA ILE A 109 -7.46 25.02 -2.77
C ILE A 109 -7.76 26.49 -3.06
N GLN A 110 -6.77 27.36 -2.86
CA GLN A 110 -6.87 28.75 -3.28
C GLN A 110 -6.42 28.88 -4.74
N ILE A 111 -7.34 29.23 -5.63
CA ILE A 111 -7.04 29.51 -7.04
C ILE A 111 -6.97 31.04 -7.22
N PRO A 112 -5.82 31.60 -7.66
CA PRO A 112 -5.73 33.01 -7.99
C PRO A 112 -6.44 33.28 -9.32
N GLY A 113 -7.57 33.99 -9.26
CA GLY A 113 -8.40 34.29 -10.43
C GLY A 113 -9.53 33.27 -10.65
N GLN A 114 -10.63 33.71 -11.27
CA GLN A 114 -11.86 32.93 -11.48
C GLN A 114 -11.93 32.31 -12.88
N ALA A 115 -10.80 31.81 -13.40
CA ALA A 115 -10.78 31.09 -14.67
C ALA A 115 -10.80 29.58 -14.43
N GLN A 116 -11.34 28.81 -15.37
CA GLN A 116 -11.19 27.36 -15.37
C GLN A 116 -9.70 27.01 -15.59
N VAL A 117 -9.03 26.52 -14.55
CA VAL A 117 -7.60 26.20 -14.58
C VAL A 117 -7.40 24.72 -14.22
N PRO A 118 -6.52 23.99 -14.92
CA PRO A 118 -6.16 22.64 -14.49
C PRO A 118 -5.46 22.68 -13.13
N VAL A 119 -5.84 21.79 -12.23
CA VAL A 119 -5.26 21.64 -10.91
C VAL A 119 -4.84 20.18 -10.73
N THR A 120 -3.55 19.97 -10.49
CA THR A 120 -2.98 18.64 -10.27
C THR A 120 -2.73 18.46 -8.77
N PHE A 121 -3.35 17.45 -8.18
CA PHE A 121 -3.19 17.10 -6.77
C PHE A 121 -2.14 16.00 -6.64
N PHE A 122 -1.22 16.16 -5.69
CA PHE A 122 -0.16 15.22 -5.40
C PHE A 122 -0.33 14.63 -4.01
N THR A 123 -0.15 13.32 -3.92
CA THR A 123 -0.21 12.59 -2.66
C THR A 123 1.20 12.29 -2.14
N THR A 124 1.31 11.94 -0.86
CA THR A 124 2.61 11.64 -0.23
C THR A 124 3.26 10.36 -0.75
N ASP A 125 2.48 9.45 -1.32
CA ASP A 125 2.94 8.20 -1.94
C ASP A 125 3.36 8.38 -3.41
N GLY A 126 3.29 9.60 -3.95
CA GLY A 126 3.78 9.94 -5.29
C GLY A 126 2.76 9.70 -6.41
N THR A 127 1.50 9.42 -6.08
CA THR A 127 0.41 9.42 -7.06
C THR A 127 -0.12 10.84 -7.27
N PHE A 128 -0.79 11.05 -8.41
CA PHE A 128 -1.40 12.33 -8.72
C PHE A 128 -2.67 12.15 -9.53
N PHE A 129 -3.54 13.14 -9.47
CA PHE A 129 -4.73 13.25 -10.32
C PHE A 129 -4.97 14.72 -10.68
N GLU A 130 -5.56 14.95 -11.84
CA GLU A 130 -5.80 16.29 -12.38
C GLU A 130 -7.29 16.53 -12.57
N VAL A 131 -7.73 17.75 -12.27
CA VAL A 131 -9.10 18.23 -12.46
C VAL A 131 -9.08 19.64 -13.03
N ILE A 132 -10.17 20.06 -13.66
CA ILE A 132 -10.37 21.45 -14.06
C ILE A 132 -11.31 22.10 -13.04
N LEU A 133 -10.86 23.21 -12.45
CA LEU A 133 -11.60 24.01 -11.47
C LEU A 133 -11.84 25.41 -12.02
#